data_AF-A0A1Y1ZIY3-F1
#
_entry.id   AF-A0A1Y1ZIY3-F1
#
_cell.length_a   1.000
_cell.length_b   1.000
_cell.length_c   1.000
_cell.angle_alpha   90.00
_cell.angle_beta   90.00
_cell.angle_gamma   90.00
#
_symmetry.space_group_name_H-M   'P 1'
#
loop_
_entity.id
_entity.type
_entity.pdbx_description
1 polymer ?
#
loop_
_entity_poly.entity_id
_entity_poly.type
_entity_poly.pdbx_seq_one_letter_code
_entity_poly.pdbx_strand_id
1 'polypeptide(L)'
;MKRANEETTENDNKKRRTAEEHNKTNVPVPVHHKILPSIFGILPIDDSINVISKFLEGHLGTPNIEIEGKLGKIMDNNTKDRVYLPVQSETVLAADFRGIRFVSDMTMDQHRNYNQILNKLVNDGNKPNVKTAFFSYRHIHQIDSFYQVPGHKEKLRLSTDKTNSQVINFIKKVNIGHLNIYLPNSPLDLRISINIEEKMDQSLIKDVEANYERQKDRLSYKSHALQIDLTQVHEPNTDKKIHELEIELDSQLLNHEKLKLKDKQTHEQSQYYNILTLFMNSLRMLARSG
;
A
#
# COMPACT_ATOMS: atom_id res chain seq x y z
N MET A 1 -36.02 93.36 28.85
CA MET A 1 -35.04 92.58 29.65
C MET A 1 -35.09 91.14 29.18
N LYS A 2 -33.97 90.61 28.64
CA LYS A 2 -33.51 89.19 28.55
C LYS A 2 -34.56 88.12 28.15
N ARG A 3 -34.35 87.17 27.23
CA ARG A 3 -33.24 86.71 26.37
C ARG A 3 -33.85 85.66 25.40
N ALA A 4 -33.32 85.58 24.18
CA ALA A 4 -32.99 84.40 23.33
C ALA A 4 -33.93 83.17 23.34
N ASN A 5 -34.58 82.81 22.22
CA ASN A 5 -34.09 82.08 21.02
C ASN A 5 -34.13 80.55 21.15
N GLU A 6 -35.00 79.96 20.32
CA GLU A 6 -34.83 78.76 19.48
C GLU A 6 -33.76 77.73 19.88
N GLU A 7 -34.20 76.50 20.17
CA GLU A 7 -33.55 75.27 19.67
C GLU A 7 -34.50 74.06 19.78
N THR A 8 -35.13 73.77 18.65
CA THR A 8 -35.25 72.43 18.03
C THR A 8 -35.63 71.23 18.92
N THR A 9 -36.89 70.85 18.74
CA THR A 9 -37.44 69.50 18.73
C THR A 9 -36.53 68.47 18.03
N GLU A 10 -35.62 67.82 18.76
CA GLU A 10 -34.86 66.70 18.20
C GLU A 10 -34.49 65.59 19.22
N ASN A 11 -35.15 65.55 20.38
CA ASN A 11 -34.79 64.59 21.45
C ASN A 11 -35.84 63.53 21.81
N ASP A 12 -37.07 63.57 21.25
CA ASP A 12 -38.09 62.54 21.53
C ASP A 12 -38.19 61.43 20.46
N ASN A 13 -37.55 61.59 19.31
CA ASN A 13 -37.43 60.50 18.32
C ASN A 13 -36.25 59.54 18.57
N LYS A 14 -35.41 59.81 19.59
CA LYS A 14 -34.24 58.98 19.92
C LYS A 14 -34.52 57.92 20.98
N LYS A 15 -35.67 57.97 21.67
CA LYS A 15 -36.08 56.96 22.68
C LYS A 15 -37.10 55.93 22.19
N ARG A 16 -37.64 56.07 20.98
CA ARG A 16 -38.49 55.06 20.33
C ARG A 16 -37.77 54.23 19.25
N ARG A 17 -36.50 54.51 18.96
CA ARG A 17 -35.70 53.79 17.94
C ARG A 17 -34.74 52.74 18.50
N THR A 18 -34.80 52.42 19.79
CA THR A 18 -33.89 51.45 20.44
C THR A 18 -34.57 50.16 20.91
N ALA A 19 -35.79 49.87 20.44
CA ALA A 19 -36.52 48.66 20.83
C ALA A 19 -36.89 47.72 19.67
N GLU A 20 -36.46 47.97 18.43
CA GLU A 20 -36.84 47.16 17.26
C GLU A 20 -35.68 46.59 16.41
N GLU A 21 -34.42 46.72 16.84
CA GLU A 21 -33.26 46.15 16.12
C GLU A 21 -32.66 44.91 16.80
N HIS A 22 -33.49 44.03 17.37
CA HIS A 22 -33.04 42.70 17.84
C HIS A 22 -33.89 41.55 17.28
N ASN A 23 -34.42 41.71 16.06
CA ASN A 23 -34.77 40.55 15.24
C ASN A 23 -33.67 40.38 14.18
N LYS A 24 -32.49 39.94 14.62
CA LYS A 24 -31.62 39.18 13.73
C LYS A 24 -32.45 37.99 13.29
N THR A 25 -32.85 38.01 12.02
CA THR A 25 -33.36 36.83 11.32
C THR A 25 -32.40 35.69 11.62
N ASN A 26 -32.79 34.80 12.52
CA ASN A 26 -32.17 33.49 12.68
C ASN A 26 -32.46 32.74 11.39
N VAL A 27 -31.67 33.02 10.35
CA VAL A 27 -31.58 32.14 9.20
C VAL A 27 -31.06 30.82 9.78
N PRO A 28 -31.82 29.71 9.72
CA PRO A 28 -31.34 28.44 10.20
C PRO A 28 -30.05 28.14 9.43
N VAL A 29 -28.93 28.07 10.15
CA VAL A 29 -27.69 27.54 9.57
C VAL A 29 -28.06 26.16 9.03
N PRO A 30 -27.80 25.84 7.75
CA PRO A 30 -28.09 24.53 7.22
C PRO A 30 -27.34 23.51 8.08
N VAL A 31 -28.06 22.76 8.91
CA VAL A 31 -27.48 21.63 9.61
C VAL A 31 -27.16 20.64 8.49
N HIS A 32 -25.91 20.60 8.07
CA HIS A 32 -25.42 19.56 7.17
C HIS A 32 -25.65 18.24 7.90
N HIS A 33 -26.71 17.54 7.53
CA HIS A 33 -27.01 16.24 8.09
C HIS A 33 -25.84 15.35 7.69
N LYS A 34 -25.07 14.89 8.69
CA LYS A 34 -23.94 14.00 8.46
C LYS A 34 -24.51 12.72 7.84
N ILE A 35 -24.20 12.50 6.56
CA ILE A 35 -24.59 11.26 5.87
C ILE A 35 -23.89 10.12 6.59
N LEU A 36 -24.68 9.20 7.14
CA LEU A 36 -24.15 7.99 7.78
C LEU A 36 -23.61 7.04 6.71
N PRO A 37 -22.56 6.26 7.02
CA PRO A 37 -21.97 5.32 6.06
C PRO A 37 -22.91 4.16 5.69
N SER A 38 -23.90 3.85 6.53
CA SER A 38 -24.98 2.90 6.28
C SER A 38 -26.17 3.16 7.21
N ILE A 39 -27.27 2.40 7.05
CA ILE A 39 -28.41 2.43 7.99
C ILE A 39 -28.03 2.01 9.41
N PHE A 40 -26.90 1.31 9.58
CA PHE A 40 -26.37 0.90 10.88
C PHE A 40 -25.39 1.92 11.46
N GLY A 41 -25.10 3.02 10.74
CA GLY A 41 -24.07 3.99 11.13
C GLY A 41 -22.64 3.46 11.00
N ILE A 42 -22.44 2.27 10.42
CA ILE A 42 -21.15 1.58 10.30
C ILE A 42 -20.82 1.36 8.81
N LEU A 43 -19.58 1.61 8.40
CA LEU A 43 -19.10 1.26 7.06
C LEU A 43 -18.74 -0.24 7.03
N PRO A 44 -19.38 -1.07 6.18
CA PRO A 44 -18.99 -2.47 6.06
C PRO A 44 -17.58 -2.60 5.46
N ILE A 45 -16.90 -3.68 5.82
CA ILE A 45 -15.57 -4.00 5.28
C ILE A 45 -15.73 -4.56 3.86
N ASP A 46 -14.87 -4.13 2.95
CA ASP A 46 -14.81 -4.67 1.58
C ASP A 46 -14.62 -6.20 1.58
N ASP A 47 -15.34 -6.91 0.71
CA ASP A 47 -15.24 -8.36 0.62
C ASP A 47 -13.83 -8.84 0.26
N SER A 48 -13.09 -8.11 -0.59
CA SER A 48 -11.71 -8.47 -0.91
C SER A 48 -10.79 -8.33 0.30
N ILE A 49 -11.00 -7.32 1.16
CA ILE A 49 -10.26 -7.17 2.42
C ILE A 49 -10.59 -8.33 3.37
N ASN A 50 -11.85 -8.76 3.44
CA ASN A 50 -12.23 -9.93 4.23
C ASN A 50 -11.57 -11.23 3.73
N VAL A 51 -11.49 -11.42 2.40
CA VAL A 51 -10.80 -12.58 1.81
C VAL A 51 -9.31 -12.55 2.13
N ILE A 52 -8.66 -11.38 2.02
CA ILE A 52 -7.24 -11.21 2.35
C ILE A 52 -7.00 -11.45 3.84
N SER A 53 -7.83 -10.88 4.72
CA SER A 53 -7.76 -11.11 6.17
C SER A 53 -7.77 -12.60 6.50
N LYS A 54 -8.72 -13.36 5.94
CA LYS A 54 -8.81 -14.81 6.11
C LYS A 54 -7.59 -15.56 5.56
N PHE A 55 -7.10 -15.15 4.39
CA PHE A 55 -5.89 -15.71 3.79
C PHE A 55 -4.65 -15.52 4.67
N LEU A 56 -4.53 -14.37 5.35
CA LEU A 56 -3.43 -14.08 6.27
C LEU A 56 -3.59 -14.73 7.65
N GLU A 57 -4.81 -15.10 8.05
CA GLU A 57 -5.15 -15.41 9.45
C GLU A 57 -4.29 -16.55 10.03
N GLY A 58 -4.01 -17.59 9.26
CA GLY A 58 -3.22 -18.74 9.71
C GLY A 58 -1.70 -18.51 9.76
N HIS A 59 -1.22 -17.40 9.22
CA HIS A 59 0.21 -17.17 9.00
C HIS A 59 0.78 -15.99 9.79
N LEU A 60 -0.09 -15.07 10.26
CA LEU A 60 0.35 -13.96 11.10
C LEU A 60 0.90 -14.46 12.43
N GLY A 61 2.10 -13.98 12.77
CA GLY A 61 2.87 -14.43 13.93
C GLY A 61 3.92 -15.50 13.61
N THR A 62 3.92 -16.09 12.40
CA THR A 62 5.02 -16.94 11.94
C THR A 62 6.30 -16.12 11.82
N PRO A 63 7.44 -16.56 12.38
CA PRO A 63 8.71 -15.85 12.25
C PRO A 63 9.14 -15.67 10.78
N ASN A 64 9.72 -14.52 10.47
CA ASN A 64 10.24 -14.19 9.15
C ASN A 64 9.21 -14.29 8.01
N ILE A 65 7.93 -14.07 8.32
CA ILE A 65 6.89 -13.97 7.31
C ILE A 65 6.99 -12.64 6.55
N GLU A 66 6.99 -12.74 5.24
CA GLU A 66 6.90 -11.64 4.30
C GLU A 66 5.53 -11.67 3.62
N ILE A 67 4.84 -10.53 3.62
CA ILE A 67 3.56 -10.34 2.95
C ILE A 67 3.77 -9.24 1.91
N GLU A 68 3.60 -9.56 0.65
CA GLU A 68 3.88 -8.65 -0.48
C GLU A 68 2.72 -8.62 -1.47
N GLY A 69 2.41 -7.45 -2.01
CA GLY A 69 1.48 -7.21 -3.10
C GLY A 69 2.25 -6.76 -4.33
N LYS A 70 2.16 -7.50 -5.43
CA LYS A 70 2.85 -7.20 -6.69
C LYS A 70 1.86 -6.72 -7.74
N LEU A 71 2.31 -5.77 -8.55
CA LEU A 71 1.60 -5.37 -9.77
C LEU A 71 2.14 -6.15 -10.97
N GLY A 72 1.24 -6.52 -11.87
CA GLY A 72 1.61 -7.31 -13.05
C GLY A 72 0.39 -7.63 -13.90
N LYS A 73 0.42 -8.75 -14.62
CA LYS A 73 -0.73 -9.21 -15.41
C LYS A 73 -1.03 -10.67 -15.12
N ILE A 74 -2.31 -11.00 -14.98
CA ILE A 74 -2.76 -12.39 -14.94
C ILE A 74 -2.91 -12.83 -16.40
N MET A 75 -2.06 -13.74 -16.83
CA MET A 75 -1.97 -14.22 -18.20
C MET A 75 -2.62 -15.60 -18.33
N ASP A 76 -3.35 -15.82 -19.41
CA ASP A 76 -3.80 -17.15 -19.81
C ASP A 76 -2.60 -17.97 -20.34
N ASN A 77 -2.53 -19.24 -19.97
CA ASN A 77 -1.43 -20.14 -20.34
C ASN A 77 -1.53 -20.64 -21.78
N ASN A 78 -2.72 -20.64 -22.38
CA ASN A 78 -2.96 -21.05 -23.75
C ASN A 78 -2.73 -19.87 -24.70
N THR A 79 -3.42 -18.74 -24.49
CA THR A 79 -3.34 -17.59 -25.42
C THR A 79 -2.07 -16.78 -25.22
N LYS A 80 -1.45 -16.85 -24.04
CA LYS A 80 -0.34 -15.99 -23.61
C LYS A 80 -0.70 -14.51 -23.51
N ASP A 81 -1.98 -14.16 -23.57
CA ASP A 81 -2.50 -12.82 -23.36
C ASP A 81 -3.02 -12.63 -21.93
N ARG A 82 -3.30 -11.38 -21.54
CA ARG A 82 -3.97 -11.08 -20.28
C ARG A 82 -5.35 -11.75 -20.28
N VAL A 83 -5.68 -12.43 -19.19
CA VAL A 83 -6.94 -13.17 -19.06
C VAL A 83 -8.13 -12.23 -19.21
N TYR A 84 -9.17 -12.71 -19.88
CA TYR A 84 -10.48 -12.08 -19.91
C TYR A 84 -11.44 -12.90 -19.04
N LEU A 85 -12.06 -12.23 -18.07
CA LEU A 85 -13.10 -12.81 -17.23
C LEU A 85 -14.38 -11.96 -17.39
N PRO A 86 -15.57 -12.57 -17.46
CA PRO A 86 -16.83 -11.85 -17.65
C PRO A 86 -17.28 -11.17 -16.34
N VAL A 87 -16.45 -10.29 -15.79
CA VAL A 87 -16.68 -9.52 -14.56
C VAL A 87 -16.38 -8.04 -14.80
N GLN A 88 -17.07 -7.16 -14.08
CA GLN A 88 -16.95 -5.71 -14.25
C GLN A 88 -16.17 -5.01 -13.13
N SER A 89 -15.78 -5.74 -12.09
CA SER A 89 -15.14 -5.19 -10.89
C SER A 89 -13.92 -6.00 -10.45
N GLU A 90 -13.13 -5.43 -9.54
CA GLU A 90 -12.07 -6.14 -8.81
C GLU A 90 -12.59 -7.50 -8.33
N THR A 91 -11.88 -8.56 -8.68
CA THR A 91 -12.28 -9.95 -8.37
C THR A 91 -11.08 -10.72 -7.84
N VAL A 92 -11.15 -11.18 -6.59
CA VAL A 92 -10.18 -12.14 -6.05
C VAL A 92 -10.46 -13.50 -6.68
N LEU A 93 -9.48 -14.06 -7.38
CA LEU A 93 -9.63 -15.34 -8.06
C LEU A 93 -9.52 -16.50 -7.07
N ALA A 94 -10.27 -17.56 -7.32
CA ALA A 94 -10.16 -18.80 -6.54
C ALA A 94 -8.74 -19.37 -6.64
N ALA A 95 -8.23 -19.89 -5.52
CA ALA A 95 -6.86 -20.40 -5.44
C ALA A 95 -6.59 -21.59 -6.37
N ASP A 96 -7.64 -22.34 -6.74
CA ASP A 96 -7.60 -23.48 -7.63
C ASP A 96 -7.90 -23.13 -9.10
N PHE A 97 -8.05 -21.84 -9.44
CA PHE A 97 -8.28 -21.42 -10.81
C PHE A 97 -7.05 -21.72 -11.69
N ARG A 98 -7.19 -22.72 -12.56
CA ARG A 98 -6.10 -23.27 -13.38
C ARG A 98 -5.97 -22.55 -14.72
N GLY A 99 -4.89 -22.83 -15.42
CA GLY A 99 -4.67 -22.32 -16.78
C GLY A 99 -4.24 -20.87 -16.84
N ILE A 100 -3.96 -20.24 -15.70
CA ILE A 100 -3.42 -18.88 -15.62
C ILE A 100 -2.02 -18.87 -15.00
N ARG A 101 -1.29 -17.77 -15.20
CA ARG A 101 -0.06 -17.42 -14.48
C ARG A 101 -0.01 -15.92 -14.26
N PHE A 102 0.56 -15.47 -13.16
CA PHE A 102 0.85 -14.04 -12.99
C PHE A 102 2.25 -13.75 -13.52
N VAL A 103 2.37 -12.65 -14.26
CA VAL A 103 3.64 -12.12 -14.72
C VAL A 103 3.86 -10.77 -14.05
N SER A 104 4.86 -10.72 -13.17
CA SER A 104 5.33 -9.49 -12.51
C SER A 104 6.25 -8.76 -13.47
N ASP A 105 5.68 -7.92 -14.33
CA ASP A 105 6.41 -7.08 -15.28
C ASP A 105 5.52 -5.91 -15.69
N MET A 106 6.14 -4.80 -16.09
CA MET A 106 5.47 -3.62 -16.61
C MET A 106 6.32 -2.96 -17.69
N THR A 107 5.75 -2.03 -18.45
CA THR A 107 6.55 -1.29 -19.44
C THR A 107 7.51 -0.32 -18.75
N MET A 108 8.60 0.05 -19.44
CA MET A 108 9.52 1.08 -18.94
C MET A 108 8.82 2.43 -18.71
N ASP A 109 7.81 2.76 -19.51
CA ASP A 109 7.01 3.98 -19.34
C ASP A 109 6.18 3.93 -18.05
N GLN A 110 5.54 2.79 -17.75
CA GLN A 110 4.83 2.57 -16.50
C GLN A 110 5.79 2.70 -15.30
N HIS A 111 6.96 2.05 -15.38
CA HIS A 111 7.99 2.14 -14.36
C HIS A 111 8.44 3.59 -14.11
N ARG A 112 8.70 4.36 -15.19
CA ARG A 112 9.07 5.77 -15.10
C ARG A 112 7.96 6.61 -14.46
N ASN A 113 6.72 6.36 -14.83
CA ASN A 113 5.54 7.05 -14.28
C ASN A 113 5.41 6.77 -12.78
N TYR A 114 5.52 5.51 -12.34
CA TYR A 114 5.51 5.17 -10.91
C TYR A 114 6.64 5.83 -10.13
N ASN A 115 7.85 5.88 -10.68
CA ASN A 115 8.96 6.60 -10.05
C ASN A 115 8.61 8.09 -9.83
N GLN A 116 8.00 8.75 -10.82
CA GLN A 116 7.56 10.14 -10.69
C GLN A 116 6.49 10.31 -9.61
N ILE A 117 5.49 9.43 -9.58
CA ILE A 117 4.42 9.45 -8.57
C ILE A 117 5.00 9.27 -7.17
N LEU A 118 5.85 8.26 -6.96
CA LEU A 118 6.42 7.94 -5.66
C LEU A 118 7.35 9.06 -5.17
N ASN A 119 8.22 9.59 -6.03
CA ASN A 119 9.07 10.74 -5.67
C ASN A 119 8.25 11.98 -5.32
N LYS A 120 7.15 12.22 -6.03
CA LYS A 120 6.22 13.31 -5.69
C LYS A 120 5.60 13.10 -4.31
N LEU A 121 5.16 11.89 -3.98
CA LEU A 121 4.62 11.56 -2.66
C LEU A 121 5.64 11.80 -1.54
N VAL A 122 6.91 11.42 -1.74
CA VAL A 122 7.99 11.72 -0.78
C VAL A 122 8.18 13.23 -0.60
N ASN A 123 8.26 13.97 -1.71
CA ASN A 123 8.48 15.41 -1.68
C ASN A 123 7.31 16.16 -1.03
N ASP A 124 6.07 15.79 -1.36
CA ASP A 124 4.88 16.42 -0.81
C ASP A 124 4.66 16.03 0.66
N GLY A 125 4.90 14.77 1.02
CA GLY A 125 4.71 14.24 2.37
C GLY A 125 5.68 14.81 3.41
N ASN A 126 6.88 15.21 2.99
CA ASN A 126 7.93 15.75 3.85
C ASN A 126 7.95 17.29 3.91
N LYS A 127 6.94 17.99 3.35
CA LYS A 127 6.84 19.46 3.44
C LYS A 127 6.54 19.92 4.87
N PRO A 128 7.14 21.04 5.34
CA PRO A 128 6.83 21.61 6.65
C PRO A 128 5.33 21.93 6.76
N ASN A 129 4.72 21.61 7.90
CA ASN A 129 3.30 21.82 8.23
C ASN A 129 2.28 20.88 7.56
N VAL A 130 2.71 19.88 6.80
CA VAL A 130 1.78 18.85 6.33
C VAL A 130 1.71 17.73 7.37
N LYS A 131 0.51 17.48 7.92
CA LYS A 131 0.24 16.33 8.81
C LYS A 131 0.17 15.01 8.03
N THR A 132 1.06 14.80 7.06
CA THR A 132 1.05 13.60 6.22
C THR A 132 2.18 12.66 6.60
N ALA A 133 1.88 11.38 6.42
CA ALA A 133 2.79 10.26 6.18
C ALA A 133 4.27 10.64 6.01
N PHE A 134 5.11 10.31 6.98
CA PHE A 134 6.56 10.36 6.78
C PHE A 134 6.94 9.34 5.70
N PHE A 135 7.71 9.78 4.72
CA PHE A 135 8.26 8.90 3.69
C PHE A 135 9.78 8.87 3.80
N SER A 136 10.36 7.69 4.02
CA SER A 136 11.80 7.48 3.82
C SER A 136 12.05 6.91 2.42
N TYR A 137 13.15 7.30 1.81
CA TYR A 137 13.56 6.84 0.50
C TYR A 137 14.99 6.29 0.54
N ARG A 138 15.24 5.20 -0.19
CA ARG A 138 16.58 4.63 -0.39
C ARG A 138 16.70 4.05 -1.81
N HIS A 139 17.84 4.28 -2.42
CA HIS A 139 18.23 3.65 -3.70
C HIS A 139 19.28 2.58 -3.43
N ILE A 140 19.01 1.35 -3.84
CA ILE A 140 19.84 0.17 -3.55
C ILE A 140 20.19 -0.52 -4.87
N HIS A 141 21.48 -0.71 -5.12
CA HIS A 141 21.98 -1.58 -6.17
C HIS A 141 22.45 -2.87 -5.53
N GLN A 142 21.78 -3.98 -5.84
CA GLN A 142 22.07 -5.28 -5.23
C GLN A 142 22.32 -6.35 -6.28
N ILE A 143 23.15 -7.32 -5.95
CA ILE A 143 23.35 -8.54 -6.70
C ILE A 143 22.72 -9.68 -5.90
N ASP A 144 21.78 -10.40 -6.51
CA ASP A 144 21.22 -11.62 -5.96
C ASP A 144 21.92 -12.81 -6.61
N SER A 145 22.68 -13.58 -5.83
CA SER A 145 23.33 -14.83 -6.23
C SER A 145 22.58 -16.03 -5.65
N PHE A 146 22.28 -17.02 -6.49
CA PHE A 146 21.44 -18.17 -6.12
C PHE A 146 22.25 -19.47 -6.10
N TYR A 147 22.10 -20.23 -5.03
CA TYR A 147 22.86 -21.45 -4.76
C TYR A 147 21.93 -22.65 -4.59
N GLN A 148 22.22 -23.74 -5.29
CA GLN A 148 21.62 -25.05 -5.06
C GLN A 148 22.51 -25.85 -4.12
N VAL A 149 22.20 -25.80 -2.82
CA VAL A 149 22.98 -26.50 -1.78
C VAL A 149 22.44 -27.91 -1.56
N PRO A 150 23.29 -28.96 -1.51
CA PRO A 150 22.87 -30.31 -1.18
C PRO A 150 22.13 -30.37 0.18
N GLY A 151 21.02 -31.11 0.24
CA GLY A 151 20.18 -31.20 1.44
C GLY A 151 19.14 -30.08 1.59
N HIS A 152 19.20 -29.04 0.74
CA HIS A 152 18.17 -28.01 0.66
C HIS A 152 17.32 -28.19 -0.60
N LYS A 153 16.00 -28.25 -0.42
CA LYS A 153 15.05 -28.35 -1.53
C LYS A 153 14.96 -27.03 -2.29
N GLU A 154 14.83 -25.93 -1.55
CA GLU A 154 14.77 -24.57 -2.10
C GLU A 154 16.17 -24.02 -2.38
N LYS A 155 16.27 -23.14 -3.38
CA LYS A 155 17.51 -22.39 -3.65
C LYS A 155 17.76 -21.37 -2.54
N LEU A 156 19.02 -21.24 -2.13
CA LEU A 156 19.44 -20.20 -1.20
C LEU A 156 19.81 -18.94 -1.98
N ARG A 157 19.43 -17.76 -1.48
CA ARG A 157 19.70 -16.46 -2.12
C ARG A 157 20.59 -15.62 -1.24
N LEU A 158 21.79 -15.30 -1.73
CA LEU A 158 22.66 -14.29 -1.15
C LEU A 158 22.44 -12.97 -1.88
N SER A 159 22.11 -11.93 -1.14
CA SER A 159 21.98 -10.57 -1.66
C SER A 159 23.15 -9.74 -1.14
N THR A 160 23.93 -9.16 -2.05
CA THR A 160 25.07 -8.28 -1.73
C THR A 160 24.86 -6.89 -2.33
N ASP A 161 25.35 -5.87 -1.63
CA ASP A 161 25.36 -4.50 -2.16
C ASP A 161 26.43 -4.38 -3.26
N LYS A 162 26.03 -3.94 -4.45
CA LYS A 162 26.92 -3.85 -5.62
C LYS A 162 28.03 -2.82 -5.43
N THR A 163 27.82 -1.80 -4.60
CA THR A 163 28.76 -0.69 -4.42
C THR A 163 29.92 -1.02 -3.48
N ASN A 164 29.65 -1.77 -2.42
CA ASN A 164 30.64 -2.06 -1.37
C ASN A 164 30.84 -3.56 -1.10
N SER A 165 30.14 -4.43 -1.84
CA SER A 165 30.18 -5.89 -1.71
C SER A 165 29.78 -6.42 -0.33
N GLN A 166 29.13 -5.61 0.52
CA GLN A 166 28.63 -6.07 1.81
C GLN A 166 27.42 -6.98 1.64
N VAL A 167 27.36 -8.04 2.45
CA VAL A 167 26.21 -8.93 2.48
C VAL A 167 25.02 -8.20 3.10
N ILE A 168 23.93 -8.08 2.34
CA ILE A 168 22.67 -7.50 2.78
C ILE A 168 21.86 -8.56 3.53
N ASN A 169 21.67 -9.73 2.90
CA ASN A 169 20.94 -10.84 3.50
C ASN A 169 21.34 -12.17 2.84
N PHE A 170 21.25 -13.26 3.59
CA PHE A 170 21.37 -14.62 3.03
C PHE A 170 20.18 -15.43 3.52
N ILE A 171 19.31 -15.85 2.60
CA ILE A 171 18.02 -16.43 2.95
C ILE A 171 17.67 -17.69 2.16
N LYS A 172 16.79 -18.49 2.75
CA LYS A 172 15.95 -19.48 2.09
C LYS A 172 14.53 -18.92 2.03
N LYS A 173 14.01 -18.68 0.82
CA LYS A 173 12.64 -18.19 0.61
C LYS A 173 11.70 -19.35 0.29
N VAL A 174 10.70 -19.55 1.13
CA VAL A 174 9.68 -20.59 0.97
C VAL A 174 8.34 -19.92 0.67
N ASN A 175 7.74 -20.24 -0.49
CA ASN A 175 6.40 -19.74 -0.82
C ASN A 175 5.35 -20.50 -0.03
N ILE A 176 4.47 -19.78 0.67
CA ILE A 176 3.38 -20.36 1.45
C ILE A 176 2.09 -20.36 0.64
N GLY A 177 1.83 -19.28 -0.08
CA GLY A 177 0.66 -19.16 -0.94
C GLY A 177 0.54 -17.80 -1.57
N HIS A 178 -0.48 -17.64 -2.41
CA HIS A 178 -0.79 -16.37 -3.04
C HIS A 178 -2.28 -16.24 -3.39
N LEU A 179 -2.74 -15.01 -3.53
CA LEU A 179 -4.03 -14.63 -4.10
C LEU A 179 -3.78 -13.81 -5.37
N ASN A 180 -4.43 -14.18 -6.47
CA ASN A 180 -4.44 -13.36 -7.68
C ASN A 180 -5.74 -12.53 -7.67
N ILE A 181 -5.64 -11.24 -7.97
CA ILE A 181 -6.78 -10.32 -8.00
C ILE A 181 -6.84 -9.68 -9.38
N TYR A 182 -7.90 -10.00 -10.12
CA TYR A 182 -8.16 -9.48 -11.44
C TYR A 182 -8.79 -8.10 -11.36
N LEU A 183 -8.23 -7.14 -12.11
CA LEU A 183 -8.70 -5.76 -12.16
C LEU A 183 -9.13 -5.39 -13.59
N PRO A 184 -10.40 -5.63 -13.99
CA PRO A 184 -10.85 -5.42 -15.37
C PRO A 184 -10.71 -3.96 -15.84
N ASN A 185 -10.82 -3.00 -14.91
CA ASN A 185 -10.77 -1.56 -15.18
C ASN A 185 -9.39 -0.95 -14.87
N SER A 186 -8.32 -1.74 -14.89
CA SER A 186 -6.96 -1.28 -14.64
C SER A 186 -5.99 -1.94 -15.62
N PRO A 187 -4.89 -1.28 -16.03
CA PRO A 187 -3.91 -1.86 -16.94
C PRO A 187 -3.13 -3.04 -16.35
N LEU A 188 -3.04 -3.10 -15.02
CA LEU A 188 -2.35 -4.15 -14.27
C LEU A 188 -3.32 -4.83 -13.28
N ASP A 189 -3.06 -6.11 -13.05
CA ASP A 189 -3.66 -6.97 -12.03
C ASP A 189 -2.74 -7.02 -10.79
N LEU A 190 -3.23 -7.66 -9.72
CA LEU A 190 -2.47 -7.81 -8.48
C LEU A 190 -2.22 -9.27 -8.14
N ARG A 191 -1.11 -9.51 -7.43
CA ARG A 191 -0.87 -10.75 -6.69
C ARG A 191 -0.44 -10.41 -5.28
N ILE A 192 -1.14 -10.94 -4.29
CA ILE A 192 -0.71 -10.90 -2.89
C ILE A 192 -0.07 -12.23 -2.56
N SER A 193 1.17 -12.24 -2.09
CA SER A 193 1.92 -13.45 -1.75
C SER A 193 2.32 -13.45 -0.28
N ILE A 194 2.38 -14.66 0.29
CA ILE A 194 2.98 -14.91 1.60
C ILE A 194 4.18 -15.81 1.38
N ASN A 195 5.33 -15.39 1.89
CA ASN A 195 6.55 -16.17 1.90
C ASN A 195 7.14 -16.22 3.32
N ILE A 196 7.96 -17.24 3.60
CA ILE A 196 8.85 -17.25 4.76
C ILE A 196 10.27 -17.03 4.24
N GLU A 197 10.98 -16.04 4.79
CA GLU A 197 12.38 -15.74 4.48
C GLU A 197 13.28 -16.14 5.65
N GLU A 198 13.65 -17.42 5.72
CA GLU A 198 14.54 -17.92 6.76
C GLU A 198 15.97 -17.45 6.51
N LYS A 199 16.62 -16.86 7.53
CA LYS A 199 18.05 -16.51 7.47
C LYS A 199 18.91 -17.76 7.46
N MET A 200 19.92 -17.76 6.60
CA MET A 200 20.83 -18.89 6.40
C MET A 200 22.26 -18.51 6.80
N ASP A 201 23.08 -19.51 7.10
CA ASP A 201 24.50 -19.34 7.42
C ASP A 201 25.35 -19.42 6.15
N GLN A 202 26.18 -18.40 5.91
CA GLN A 202 27.05 -18.32 4.72
C GLN A 202 28.04 -19.49 4.60
N SER A 203 28.32 -20.22 5.69
CA SER A 203 29.13 -21.43 5.65
C SER A 203 28.58 -22.51 4.72
N LEU A 204 27.27 -22.49 4.42
CA LEU A 204 26.60 -23.44 3.51
C LEU A 204 27.04 -23.34 2.05
N ILE A 205 27.68 -22.23 1.67
CA ILE A 205 28.07 -21.95 0.28
C ILE A 205 29.59 -21.78 0.08
N LYS A 206 30.40 -22.13 1.08
CA LYS A 206 31.88 -21.96 1.00
C LYS A 206 32.50 -22.64 -0.22
N ASP A 207 32.00 -23.82 -0.55
CA ASP A 207 32.51 -24.66 -1.65
C ASP A 207 31.43 -24.87 -2.74
N VAL A 208 30.45 -23.97 -2.82
CA VAL A 208 29.33 -24.06 -3.78
C VAL A 208 29.31 -22.82 -4.65
N GLU A 209 29.40 -23.01 -5.96
CA GLU A 209 29.28 -21.92 -6.92
C GLU A 209 27.82 -21.48 -7.11
N ALA A 210 27.63 -20.18 -7.36
CA ALA A 210 26.31 -19.66 -7.69
C ALA A 210 25.85 -20.21 -9.04
N ASN A 211 24.64 -20.77 -9.09
CA ASN A 211 24.06 -21.29 -10.33
C ASN A 211 23.63 -20.18 -11.27
N TYR A 212 23.23 -19.03 -10.71
CA TYR A 212 22.65 -17.92 -11.43
C TYR A 212 22.75 -16.66 -10.57
N GLU A 213 22.97 -15.54 -11.23
CA GLU A 213 22.97 -14.22 -10.61
C GLU A 213 22.05 -13.27 -11.37
N ARG A 214 21.49 -12.30 -10.64
CA ARG A 214 20.78 -11.17 -11.24
C ARG A 214 21.14 -9.88 -10.53
N GLN A 215 21.14 -8.79 -11.27
CA GLN A 215 21.34 -7.46 -10.73
C GLN A 215 19.98 -6.80 -10.54
N LYS A 216 19.76 -6.20 -9.36
CA LYS A 216 18.56 -5.43 -9.08
C LYS A 216 18.94 -3.98 -8.77
N ASP A 217 18.26 -3.08 -9.45
CA ASP A 217 18.28 -1.64 -9.19
C ASP A 217 16.93 -1.27 -8.56
N ARG A 218 16.94 -0.98 -7.25
CA ARG A 218 15.74 -0.86 -6.42
C ARG A 218 15.62 0.52 -5.80
N LEU A 219 14.50 1.17 -6.08
CA LEU A 219 14.03 2.39 -5.42
C LEU A 219 13.02 1.96 -4.34
N SER A 220 13.39 2.10 -3.07
CA SER A 220 12.58 1.68 -1.93
C SER A 220 12.04 2.89 -1.18
N TYR A 221 10.73 2.90 -0.94
CA TYR A 221 9.98 3.95 -0.28
C TYR A 221 9.27 3.35 0.92
N LYS A 222 9.41 3.91 2.12
CA LYS A 222 8.71 3.40 3.31
C LYS A 222 7.76 4.44 3.86
N SER A 223 6.54 4.03 4.19
CA SER A 223 5.53 4.88 4.81
C SER A 223 4.56 4.06 5.66
N HIS A 224 4.33 4.49 6.90
CA HIS A 224 3.47 3.79 7.86
C HIS A 224 3.82 2.30 7.98
N ALA A 225 2.86 1.43 7.65
CA ALA A 225 2.98 -0.03 7.66
C ALA A 225 3.45 -0.62 6.33
N LEU A 226 3.80 0.20 5.33
CA LEU A 226 4.12 -0.24 3.98
C LEU A 226 5.56 0.10 3.58
N GLN A 227 6.16 -0.78 2.78
CA GLN A 227 7.35 -0.50 1.99
C GLN A 227 6.99 -0.74 0.52
N ILE A 228 7.27 0.24 -0.34
CA ILE A 228 7.02 0.17 -1.78
C ILE A 228 8.38 0.08 -2.47
N ASP A 229 8.59 -0.98 -3.22
CA ASP A 229 9.84 -1.26 -3.94
C ASP A 229 9.56 -1.23 -5.45
N LEU A 230 10.11 -0.21 -6.12
CA LEU A 230 10.14 -0.13 -7.57
C LEU A 230 11.49 -0.66 -8.04
N THR A 231 11.50 -1.79 -8.73
CA THR A 231 12.73 -2.53 -9.02
C THR A 231 12.89 -2.83 -10.51
N GLN A 232 14.08 -2.56 -11.04
CA GLN A 232 14.52 -3.06 -12.34
C GLN A 232 15.46 -4.25 -12.13
N VAL A 233 15.09 -5.39 -12.71
CA VAL A 233 15.89 -6.63 -12.65
C VAL A 233 16.59 -6.84 -13.99
N HIS A 234 17.88 -7.11 -13.94
CA HIS A 234 18.71 -7.41 -15.11
C HIS A 234 19.43 -8.75 -14.91
N GLU A 235 19.22 -9.67 -15.84
CA GLU A 235 19.96 -10.93 -15.88
C GLU A 235 21.22 -10.74 -16.74
N PRO A 236 22.43 -11.12 -16.28
CA PRO A 236 23.68 -10.84 -16.99
C PRO A 236 23.74 -11.36 -18.43
N ASN A 237 22.97 -12.42 -18.73
CA ASN A 237 22.98 -13.10 -20.02
C ASN A 237 21.83 -12.68 -20.94
N THR A 238 21.04 -11.68 -20.56
CA THR A 238 19.92 -11.19 -21.37
C THR A 238 19.87 -9.67 -21.41
N ASP A 239 19.65 -9.09 -22.58
CA ASP A 239 19.37 -7.65 -22.69
C ASP A 239 17.99 -7.26 -22.13
N LYS A 240 17.17 -8.26 -21.78
CA LYS A 240 15.84 -8.02 -21.23
C LYS A 240 15.96 -7.50 -19.80
N LYS A 241 15.31 -6.36 -19.56
CA LYS A 241 15.05 -5.83 -18.22
C LYS A 241 13.61 -6.10 -17.85
N ILE A 242 13.40 -6.54 -16.61
CA ILE A 242 12.08 -6.73 -16.03
C ILE A 242 11.84 -5.58 -15.06
N HIS A 243 10.64 -5.00 -15.10
CA HIS A 243 10.26 -3.89 -14.26
C HIS A 243 9.17 -4.33 -13.28
N GLU A 244 9.48 -4.31 -12.00
CA GLU A 244 8.60 -4.81 -10.92
C GLU A 244 8.22 -3.68 -9.98
N LEU A 245 6.98 -3.70 -9.48
CA LEU A 245 6.51 -2.83 -8.40
C LEU A 245 5.83 -3.70 -7.35
N GLU A 246 6.38 -3.63 -6.16
CA GLU A 246 5.99 -4.46 -5.01
C GLU A 246 5.63 -3.53 -3.85
N ILE A 247 4.61 -3.91 -3.07
CA ILE A 247 4.33 -3.30 -1.77
C ILE A 247 4.43 -4.39 -0.73
N GLU A 248 5.35 -4.26 0.21
CA GLU A 248 5.48 -5.11 1.37
C GLU A 248 4.70 -4.52 2.55
N LEU A 249 4.05 -5.40 3.30
CA LEU A 249 3.27 -5.06 4.48
C LEU A 249 4.03 -5.47 5.75
N ASP A 250 4.10 -4.57 6.73
CA ASP A 250 4.71 -4.84 8.03
C ASP A 250 3.91 -5.92 8.78
N SER A 251 4.38 -7.16 8.67
CA SER A 251 3.72 -8.34 9.21
C SER A 251 3.73 -8.38 10.74
N GLN A 252 4.73 -7.77 11.38
CA GLN A 252 4.83 -7.68 12.84
C GLN A 252 3.78 -6.71 13.39
N LEU A 253 3.70 -5.52 12.81
CA LEU A 253 2.69 -4.53 13.17
C LEU A 253 1.28 -5.08 12.90
N LEU A 254 1.06 -5.69 11.74
CA LEU A 254 -0.24 -6.27 11.40
C LEU A 254 -0.64 -7.38 12.39
N ASN A 255 0.29 -8.26 12.77
CA ASN A 255 0.03 -9.29 13.78
C ASN A 255 -0.29 -8.67 15.16
N HIS A 256 0.45 -7.64 15.57
CA HIS A 256 0.17 -6.92 16.82
C HIS A 256 -1.25 -6.33 16.83
N GLU A 257 -1.66 -5.67 15.75
CA GLU A 257 -3.03 -5.13 15.62
C GLU A 257 -4.10 -6.22 15.57
N LYS A 258 -3.79 -7.38 14.97
CA LYS A 258 -4.69 -8.55 14.98
C LYS A 258 -4.90 -9.10 16.38
N LEU A 259 -3.86 -9.14 17.21
CA LEU A 259 -3.98 -9.65 18.59
C LEU A 259 -4.94 -8.81 19.43
N LYS A 260 -4.99 -7.49 19.19
CA LYS A 260 -5.97 -6.59 19.83
C LYS A 260 -7.42 -6.96 19.51
N LEU A 261 -7.70 -7.50 18.32
CA LEU A 261 -9.05 -7.95 17.96
C LEU A 261 -9.56 -9.10 18.83
N LYS A 262 -8.65 -9.88 19.44
CA LYS A 262 -9.01 -11.03 20.30
C LYS A 262 -9.30 -10.61 21.74
N ASP A 263 -8.89 -9.41 22.14
CA ASP A 263 -9.05 -8.89 23.48
C ASP A 263 -10.17 -7.85 23.53
N LYS A 264 -11.18 -8.13 24.35
CA LYS A 264 -12.37 -7.26 24.49
C LYS A 264 -12.03 -5.82 24.89
N GLN A 265 -10.93 -5.60 25.60
CA GLN A 265 -10.52 -4.27 26.06
C GLN A 265 -9.84 -3.45 24.96
N THR A 266 -9.13 -4.11 24.06
CA THR A 266 -8.33 -3.46 23.01
C THR A 266 -8.94 -3.61 21.61
N HIS A 267 -10.02 -4.38 21.47
CA HIS A 267 -10.73 -4.64 20.21
C HIS A 267 -11.07 -3.36 19.44
N GLU A 268 -11.65 -2.35 20.11
CA GLU A 268 -12.05 -1.09 19.47
C GLU A 268 -10.85 -0.22 19.06
N GLN A 269 -9.65 -0.50 19.57
CA GLN A 269 -8.43 0.26 19.27
C GLN A 269 -7.65 -0.33 18.09
N SER A 270 -7.97 -1.57 17.69
CA SER A 270 -7.25 -2.27 16.63
C SER A 270 -7.29 -1.50 15.30
N GLN A 271 -6.12 -1.36 14.67
CA GLN A 271 -5.98 -0.80 13.34
C GLN A 271 -5.88 -1.89 12.25
N TYR A 272 -6.15 -3.15 12.58
CA TYR A 272 -5.92 -4.29 11.68
C TYR A 272 -6.58 -4.10 10.30
N TYR A 273 -7.88 -3.82 10.27
CA TYR A 273 -8.60 -3.58 9.03
C TYR A 273 -8.21 -2.27 8.35
N ASN A 274 -7.83 -1.24 9.12
CA ASN A 274 -7.34 0.02 8.55
C ASN A 274 -6.02 -0.17 7.82
N ILE A 275 -5.12 -1.00 8.36
CA ILE A 275 -3.83 -1.34 7.73
C ILE A 275 -4.05 -2.17 6.45
N LEU A 276 -4.93 -3.18 6.48
CA LEU A 276 -5.27 -3.95 5.27
C LEU A 276 -5.94 -3.07 4.20
N THR A 277 -6.81 -2.15 4.62
CA THR A 277 -7.44 -1.16 3.74
C THR A 277 -6.40 -0.24 3.13
N LEU A 278 -5.46 0.27 3.93
CA LEU A 278 -4.34 1.08 3.45
C LEU A 278 -3.53 0.32 2.40
N PHE A 279 -3.12 -0.91 2.71
CA PHE A 279 -2.38 -1.78 1.78
C PHE A 279 -3.11 -1.98 0.46
N MET A 280 -4.39 -2.39 0.50
CA MET A 280 -5.19 -2.63 -0.69
C MET A 280 -5.47 -1.37 -1.49
N ASN A 281 -5.77 -0.25 -0.83
CA ASN A 281 -6.01 1.00 -1.52
C ASN A 281 -4.74 1.54 -2.20
N SER A 282 -3.57 1.38 -1.58
CA SER A 282 -2.29 1.70 -2.23
C SER A 282 -2.06 0.86 -3.48
N LEU A 283 -2.29 -0.46 -3.42
CA LEU A 283 -2.20 -1.34 -4.59
C LEU A 283 -3.20 -0.94 -5.69
N ARG A 284 -4.47 -0.67 -5.34
CA ARG A 284 -5.52 -0.24 -6.26
C ARG A 284 -5.17 1.08 -6.96
N MET A 285 -4.65 2.05 -6.20
CA MET A 285 -4.24 3.35 -6.75
C MET A 285 -3.09 3.18 -7.73
N LEU A 286 -2.07 2.41 -7.37
CA LEU A 286 -0.93 2.16 -8.26
C LEU A 286 -1.37 1.40 -9.51
N ALA A 287 -2.14 0.32 -9.38
CA ALA A 287 -2.60 -0.46 -10.53
C ALA A 287 -3.40 0.35 -11.57
N ARG A 288 -4.11 1.39 -11.14
CA ARG A 288 -4.85 2.33 -12.02
C ARG A 288 -3.98 3.45 -12.58
N SER A 289 -2.87 3.76 -11.92
CA SER A 289 -2.01 4.89 -12.27
C SER A 289 -0.86 4.49 -13.18
N GLY A 290 -0.78 3.22 -13.60
CA GLY A 290 0.25 2.67 -14.49
C GLY A 290 0.19 3.20 -15.90
#